data_AF-A0A6G7X7S5-F1
#
_entry.id   AF-A0A6G7X7S5-F1
#
_cell.length_a   1.000
_cell.length_b   1.000
_cell.length_c   1.000
_cell.angle_alpha   90.00
_cell.angle_beta   90.00
_cell.angle_gamma   90.00
#
_symmetry.space_group_name_H-M   'P 1'
#
loop_
_entity.id
_entity.type
_entity.pdbx_description
1 polymer ?
#
loop_
_entity_poly.entity_id
_entity_poly.type
_entity_poly.pdbx_seq_one_letter_code
_entity_poly.pdbx_strand_id
1 'polypeptide(L)'
;MKKIFFFTLLLTFIFKVNAQVGINTETPQATLDINGDLIVRTANTLSNNASIVARNNTSGLVGVLPQINLTYTSVASGATASQSITSLFYPGAGHLIVTASNGCNRYMTAVFSVVVSSSADFGLSLVYLNGMAREVVGTATRVNAYTYQVVFPNVTTCADGGTGTQFDFTINASVPGTISITNNGNIARTYNIKISQII
;
A
#
# COMPACT_ATOMS: atom_id res chain seq x y z
N MET A 1 -11.89 55.09 49.16
CA MET A 1 -11.20 54.70 47.91
C MET A 1 -10.51 53.33 48.02
N LYS A 2 -11.20 52.27 48.48
CA LYS A 2 -10.65 50.89 48.60
C LYS A 2 -11.38 49.84 47.76
N LYS A 3 -12.53 50.18 47.16
CA LYS A 3 -13.39 49.23 46.44
C LYS A 3 -13.11 49.12 44.94
N ILE A 4 -12.37 50.08 44.38
CA ILE A 4 -11.99 50.09 42.95
C ILE A 4 -10.82 49.14 42.68
N PHE A 5 -10.02 48.81 43.69
CA PHE A 5 -8.82 47.98 43.51
C PHE A 5 -9.13 46.48 43.33
N PHE A 6 -10.32 46.02 43.75
CA PHE A 6 -10.67 44.60 43.71
C PHE A 6 -11.29 44.17 42.37
N PHE A 7 -11.83 45.11 41.59
CA PHE A 7 -12.46 44.80 40.30
C PHE A 7 -11.43 44.69 39.15
N THR A 8 -10.25 45.29 39.31
CA THR A 8 -9.17 45.27 38.32
C THR A 8 -8.36 43.97 38.35
N LEU A 9 -8.45 43.17 39.42
CA LEU A 9 -7.72 41.91 39.57
C LEU A 9 -8.41 40.72 38.87
N LEU A 10 -9.70 40.85 38.54
CA LEU A 10 -10.49 39.81 37.87
C LEU A 10 -10.48 39.93 36.33
N LEU A 11 -10.01 41.06 35.80
CA LEU A 11 -10.01 41.36 34.36
C LEU A 11 -8.64 41.14 33.69
N THR A 12 -7.63 40.71 34.43
CA THR A 12 -6.32 40.42 33.85
C THR A 12 -6.28 39.02 33.25
N PHE A 13 -6.41 39.02 31.92
CA PHE A 13 -5.73 38.12 30.99
C PHE A 13 -6.34 36.72 30.80
N ILE A 14 -7.49 36.73 30.13
CA ILE A 14 -7.86 35.73 29.12
C ILE A 14 -6.80 35.78 28.01
N PHE A 15 -5.72 35.01 28.10
CA PHE A 15 -4.79 34.82 26.97
C PHE A 15 -4.64 33.34 26.65
N LYS A 16 -4.96 33.01 25.40
CA LYS A 16 -4.83 31.69 24.80
C LYS A 16 -3.37 31.24 24.87
N VAL A 17 -3.06 30.24 25.69
CA VAL A 17 -1.74 29.61 25.71
C VAL A 17 -1.70 28.59 24.57
N ASN A 18 -1.06 28.94 23.44
CA ASN A 18 -0.57 27.97 22.46
C ASN A 18 0.94 27.86 22.66
N ALA A 19 1.46 26.74 23.16
CA ALA A 19 2.92 26.54 23.24
C ALA A 19 3.27 25.05 23.20
N GLN A 20 3.68 24.50 22.05
CA GLN A 20 4.02 23.07 21.95
C GLN A 20 4.99 22.65 20.81
N VAL A 21 5.95 21.80 21.19
CA VAL A 21 6.81 20.81 20.44
C VAL A 21 7.79 21.32 19.40
N GLY A 22 9.11 21.12 19.50
CA GLY A 22 9.98 20.57 20.57
C GLY A 22 10.57 19.18 20.24
N ILE A 23 11.67 19.12 19.47
CA ILE A 23 12.38 17.86 19.16
C ILE A 23 13.48 17.63 20.21
N ASN A 24 13.34 16.55 21.01
CA ASN A 24 14.19 16.04 22.11
C ASN A 24 13.97 16.63 23.54
N THR A 25 12.72 16.91 23.97
CA THR A 25 12.43 17.22 25.40
C THR A 25 10.95 17.03 25.83
N GLU A 26 10.74 17.08 27.15
CA GLU A 26 9.70 16.43 27.98
C GLU A 26 8.37 17.18 28.16
N THR A 27 8.14 18.34 27.54
CA THR A 27 6.78 18.92 27.50
C THR A 27 6.35 19.46 26.14
N PRO A 28 5.97 18.57 25.20
CA PRO A 28 5.26 19.10 24.02
C PRO A 28 4.17 18.19 23.37
N GLN A 29 2.97 18.75 23.04
CA GLN A 29 1.81 18.00 22.47
C GLN A 29 1.05 18.54 21.20
N ALA A 30 1.76 19.28 20.33
CA ALA A 30 1.46 19.90 19.00
C ALA A 30 1.25 21.44 18.97
N THR A 31 2.06 22.21 18.24
CA THR A 31 1.73 22.65 16.87
C THR A 31 2.93 23.34 16.22
N LEU A 32 3.33 22.81 15.06
CA LEU A 32 4.29 23.38 14.13
C LEU A 32 3.57 23.56 12.80
N ASP A 33 3.43 24.81 12.35
CA ASP A 33 2.93 25.15 11.01
C ASP A 33 4.09 25.69 10.17
N ILE A 34 4.39 25.02 9.06
CA ILE A 34 5.43 25.44 8.11
C ILE A 34 4.72 25.96 6.86
N ASN A 35 4.61 27.28 6.77
CA ASN A 35 4.14 27.96 5.57
C ASN A 35 5.32 28.25 4.61
N GLY A 36 5.98 27.17 4.17
CA GLY A 36 7.21 27.20 3.35
C GLY A 36 7.75 25.80 3.05
N ASP A 37 8.99 25.69 2.58
CA ASP A 37 9.62 24.41 2.25
C ASP A 37 10.15 23.68 3.50
N LEU A 38 9.79 22.41 3.66
CA LEU A 38 10.36 21.51 4.68
C LEU A 38 11.45 20.64 4.05
N ILE A 39 12.70 20.76 4.53
CA ILE A 39 13.82 19.93 4.11
C ILE A 39 14.14 18.89 5.18
N VAL A 40 13.76 17.63 4.93
CA VAL A 40 14.16 16.48 5.77
C VAL A 40 15.49 15.93 5.27
N ARG A 41 16.59 16.25 5.97
CA ARG A 41 17.96 15.92 5.53
C ARG A 41 18.26 14.43 5.55
N THR A 42 17.80 13.72 6.57
CA THR A 42 18.00 12.27 6.73
C THR A 42 16.65 11.59 6.86
N ALA A 43 16.16 11.04 5.75
CA ALA A 43 15.04 10.11 5.76
C ALA A 43 15.62 8.69 5.73
N ASN A 44 15.57 7.99 6.86
CA ASN A 44 16.01 6.61 6.91
C ASN A 44 15.06 5.75 6.07
N THR A 45 15.60 4.77 5.35
CA THR A 45 14.78 3.73 4.73
C THR A 45 14.08 2.96 5.84
N LEU A 46 12.76 3.05 5.88
CA LEU A 46 11.94 2.24 6.78
C LEU A 46 11.92 0.79 6.28
N SER A 47 11.82 -0.17 7.21
CA SER A 47 11.65 -1.58 6.88
C SER A 47 10.33 -1.84 6.12
N ASN A 48 10.17 -3.06 5.59
CA ASN A 48 8.95 -3.48 4.89
C ASN A 48 7.67 -3.05 5.65
N ASN A 49 6.65 -2.60 4.93
CA ASN A 49 5.36 -2.08 5.45
C ASN A 49 5.35 -0.64 5.98
N ALA A 50 6.18 0.25 5.43
CA ALA A 50 6.08 1.68 5.69
C ALA A 50 4.87 2.34 5.00
N SER A 51 4.32 3.37 5.65
CA SER A 51 3.26 4.22 5.10
C SER A 51 3.81 5.30 4.16
N ILE A 52 3.11 5.58 3.07
CA ILE A 52 3.41 6.74 2.23
C ILE A 52 2.69 7.95 2.83
N VAL A 53 3.46 8.97 3.17
CA VAL A 53 2.92 10.25 3.63
C VAL A 53 2.65 11.13 2.41
N ALA A 54 1.43 11.62 2.29
CA ALA A 54 1.01 12.53 1.22
C ALA A 54 0.50 13.85 1.81
N ARG A 55 0.68 14.94 1.06
CA ARG A 55 0.14 16.26 1.39
C ARG A 55 -1.02 16.57 0.46
N ASN A 56 -2.14 17.02 1.01
CA ASN A 56 -3.20 17.62 0.24
C ASN A 56 -2.75 19.00 -0.26
N ASN A 57 -2.68 19.18 -1.58
CA ASN A 57 -2.18 20.43 -2.18
C ASN A 57 -3.09 21.64 -1.93
N THR A 58 -4.37 21.43 -1.62
CA THR A 58 -5.34 22.51 -1.39
C THR A 58 -5.39 22.94 0.07
N SER A 59 -5.46 21.97 1.00
CA SER A 59 -5.57 22.26 2.44
C SER A 59 -4.22 22.29 3.16
N GLY A 60 -3.15 21.79 2.53
CA GLY A 60 -1.84 21.62 3.14
C GLY A 60 -1.75 20.47 4.15
N LEU A 61 -2.86 19.76 4.41
CA LEU A 61 -2.91 18.67 5.38
C LEU A 61 -2.04 17.50 4.96
N VAL A 62 -1.26 16.98 5.91
CA VAL A 62 -0.43 15.78 5.73
C VAL A 62 -1.19 14.56 6.26
N GLY A 63 -1.26 13.51 5.46
CA GLY A 63 -1.92 12.26 5.81
C GLY A 63 -1.17 11.05 5.29
N VAL A 64 -1.69 9.85 5.59
CA VAL A 64 -1.17 8.59 5.09
C VAL A 64 -2.08 8.07 3.99
N LEU A 65 -1.50 7.70 2.84
CA LEU A 65 -2.26 7.02 1.81
C LEU A 65 -2.63 5.60 2.25
N PRO A 66 -3.90 5.19 2.14
CA PRO A 66 -4.31 3.84 2.48
C PRO A 66 -3.53 2.79 1.67
N GLN A 67 -2.98 1.80 2.38
CA GLN A 67 -2.28 0.67 1.79
C GLN A 67 -2.74 -0.63 2.45
N ILE A 68 -2.93 -1.67 1.63
CA ILE A 68 -3.25 -3.02 2.07
C ILE A 68 -2.10 -3.93 1.63
N ASN A 69 -1.64 -4.77 2.54
CA ASN A 69 -0.61 -5.78 2.26
C ASN A 69 -1.19 -7.16 2.59
N LEU A 70 -1.15 -8.07 1.62
CA LEU A 70 -1.58 -9.46 1.76
C LEU A 70 -0.41 -10.38 1.46
N THR A 71 -0.18 -11.38 2.31
CA THR A 71 0.88 -12.38 2.10
C THR A 71 0.25 -13.76 2.02
N TYR A 72 0.42 -14.43 0.88
CA TYR A 72 -0.02 -15.80 0.64
C TYR A 72 1.22 -16.69 0.76
N THR A 73 1.33 -17.43 1.86
CA THR A 73 2.51 -18.25 2.14
C THR A 73 2.42 -19.60 1.44
N SER A 74 3.47 -19.98 0.71
CA SER A 74 3.65 -21.34 0.17
C SER A 74 2.42 -21.90 -0.59
N VAL A 75 1.86 -21.11 -1.51
CA VAL A 75 0.77 -21.57 -2.39
C VAL A 75 1.31 -22.68 -3.29
N ALA A 76 0.83 -23.91 -3.12
CA ALA A 76 1.29 -25.07 -3.88
C ALA A 76 1.02 -24.93 -5.39
N SER A 77 1.80 -25.62 -6.22
CA SER A 77 1.59 -25.67 -7.68
C SER A 77 0.15 -26.11 -8.00
N GLY A 78 -0.56 -25.32 -8.81
CA GLY A 78 -1.96 -25.53 -9.18
C GLY A 78 -2.98 -25.18 -8.09
N ALA A 79 -2.55 -24.82 -6.88
CA ALA A 79 -3.46 -24.45 -5.80
C ALA A 79 -3.87 -22.97 -5.87
N THR A 80 -5.03 -22.67 -5.31
CA THR A 80 -5.54 -21.31 -5.13
C THR A 80 -5.59 -20.96 -3.65
N ALA A 81 -5.09 -19.79 -3.29
CA ALA A 81 -5.21 -19.21 -1.96
C ALA A 81 -6.00 -17.89 -2.03
N SER A 82 -6.83 -17.63 -1.03
CA SER A 82 -7.73 -16.48 -0.97
C SER A 82 -7.57 -15.74 0.36
N GLN A 83 -7.67 -14.42 0.33
CA GLN A 83 -7.68 -13.59 1.54
C GLN A 83 -8.74 -12.51 1.45
N SER A 84 -9.42 -12.27 2.56
CA SER A 84 -10.41 -11.20 2.70
C SER A 84 -9.73 -9.85 2.87
N ILE A 85 -10.38 -8.81 2.33
CA ILE A 85 -10.01 -7.41 2.46
C ILE A 85 -11.13 -6.72 3.23
N THR A 86 -10.81 -6.19 4.40
CA THR A 86 -11.79 -5.60 5.31
C THR A 86 -12.15 -4.15 4.98
N SER A 87 -11.28 -3.45 4.25
CA SER A 87 -11.54 -2.09 3.76
C SER A 87 -10.67 -1.80 2.55
N LEU A 88 -11.20 -1.02 1.60
CA LEU A 88 -10.48 -0.44 0.47
C LEU A 88 -10.73 1.06 0.47
N PHE A 89 -9.82 1.80 -0.16
CA PHE A 89 -10.07 3.20 -0.47
C PHE A 89 -11.32 3.30 -1.35
N TYR A 90 -12.23 4.21 -1.00
CA TYR A 90 -13.45 4.45 -1.75
C TYR A 90 -13.91 5.90 -1.60
N PRO A 91 -14.46 6.50 -2.68
CA PRO A 91 -14.23 6.10 -4.07
C PRO A 91 -12.75 6.35 -4.43
N GLY A 92 -12.20 5.58 -5.37
CA GLY A 92 -10.82 5.86 -5.79
C GLY A 92 -10.23 4.90 -6.81
N ALA A 93 -9.01 5.21 -7.22
CA ALA A 93 -8.22 4.40 -8.12
C ALA A 93 -6.82 4.18 -7.55
N GLY A 94 -6.21 3.07 -7.93
CA GLY A 94 -4.93 2.69 -7.36
C GLY A 94 -4.18 1.66 -8.18
N HIS A 95 -3.09 1.16 -7.58
CA HIS A 95 -2.36 0.02 -8.09
C HIS A 95 -2.47 -1.17 -7.16
N LEU A 96 -2.57 -2.35 -7.76
CA LEU A 96 -2.33 -3.63 -7.14
C LEU A 96 -1.02 -4.17 -7.69
N ILE A 97 -0.07 -4.46 -6.80
CA ILE A 97 1.25 -4.98 -7.14
C ILE A 97 1.35 -6.38 -6.54
N VAL A 98 1.56 -7.38 -7.39
CA VAL A 98 1.90 -8.74 -6.99
C VAL A 98 3.40 -8.90 -7.06
N THR A 99 3.99 -9.54 -6.05
CA THR A 99 5.41 -9.90 -6.04
C THR A 99 5.60 -11.32 -5.54
N ALA A 100 6.65 -11.98 -6.02
CA ALA A 100 7.10 -13.27 -5.50
C ALA A 100 8.61 -13.38 -5.64
N SER A 101 9.21 -14.31 -4.90
CA SER A 101 10.62 -14.69 -5.06
C SER A 101 10.81 -16.19 -5.06
N ASN A 102 12.00 -16.64 -5.46
CA ASN A 102 12.39 -18.04 -5.43
C ASN A 102 13.64 -18.28 -4.57
N GLY A 103 14.02 -19.55 -4.41
CA GLY A 103 15.21 -19.95 -3.63
C GLY A 103 16.55 -19.49 -4.21
N CYS A 104 16.56 -18.95 -5.44
CA CYS A 104 17.73 -18.35 -6.08
C CYS A 104 17.75 -16.82 -5.99
N ASN A 105 16.94 -16.23 -5.10
CA ASN A 105 16.79 -14.77 -4.94
C ASN A 105 16.38 -14.05 -6.23
N ARG A 106 15.66 -14.73 -7.11
CA ARG A 106 15.03 -14.08 -8.27
C ARG A 106 13.69 -13.54 -7.84
N TYR A 107 13.38 -12.34 -8.31
CA TYR A 107 12.17 -11.62 -7.97
C TYR A 107 11.27 -11.46 -9.20
N MET A 108 9.98 -11.55 -8.95
CA MET A 108 8.91 -11.23 -9.88
C MET A 108 8.08 -10.07 -9.34
N THR A 109 7.65 -9.19 -10.25
CA THR A 109 6.62 -8.19 -10.00
C THR A 109 5.61 -8.18 -11.15
N ALA A 110 4.34 -7.94 -10.83
CA ALA A 110 3.28 -7.64 -11.79
C ALA A 110 2.40 -6.53 -11.21
N VAL A 111 2.04 -5.55 -12.05
CA VAL A 111 1.28 -4.37 -11.64
C VAL A 111 -0.03 -4.30 -12.40
N PHE A 112 -1.09 -4.00 -11.67
CA PHE A 112 -2.44 -3.81 -12.19
C PHE A 112 -2.96 -2.44 -11.74
N SER A 113 -3.63 -1.73 -12.63
CA SER A 113 -4.52 -0.64 -12.22
C SER A 113 -5.82 -1.22 -11.70
N VAL A 114 -6.32 -0.62 -10.62
CA VAL A 114 -7.59 -0.98 -10.00
C VAL A 114 -8.47 0.26 -9.80
N VAL A 115 -9.78 0.07 -9.93
CA VAL A 115 -10.79 1.10 -9.63
C VAL A 115 -11.78 0.55 -8.63
N VAL A 116 -12.05 1.31 -7.57
CA VAL A 116 -13.02 1.00 -6.52
C VAL A 116 -14.19 1.98 -6.62
N SER A 117 -15.27 1.53 -7.24
CA SER A 117 -16.44 2.35 -7.57
C SER A 117 -17.64 2.15 -6.66
N SER A 118 -17.60 1.22 -5.72
CA SER A 118 -18.67 0.95 -4.76
C SER A 118 -18.10 0.59 -3.39
N SER A 119 -18.70 1.13 -2.33
CA SER A 119 -18.41 0.73 -0.94
C SER A 119 -19.12 -0.56 -0.53
N ALA A 120 -20.10 -1.02 -1.32
CA ALA A 120 -20.89 -2.22 -1.04
C ALA A 120 -20.45 -3.43 -1.87
N ASP A 121 -19.80 -3.18 -3.01
CA ASP A 121 -19.41 -4.20 -3.98
C ASP A 121 -17.92 -4.01 -4.29
N PHE A 122 -17.08 -4.53 -3.39
CA PHE A 122 -15.61 -4.41 -3.43
C PHE A 122 -14.97 -5.25 -4.56
N GLY A 123 -15.66 -5.45 -5.68
CA GLY A 123 -15.08 -6.08 -6.87
C GLY A 123 -14.00 -5.17 -7.45
N LEU A 124 -12.76 -5.68 -7.58
CA LEU A 124 -11.66 -4.91 -8.14
C LEU A 124 -11.54 -5.22 -9.62
N SER A 125 -12.05 -4.32 -10.46
CA SER A 125 -11.72 -4.38 -11.88
C SER A 125 -10.21 -4.21 -12.05
N LEU A 126 -9.61 -5.08 -12.86
CA LEU A 126 -8.17 -5.13 -13.05
C LEU A 126 -7.82 -4.72 -14.48
N VAL A 127 -6.77 -3.93 -14.62
CA VAL A 127 -6.09 -3.69 -15.90
C VAL A 127 -4.62 -3.98 -15.71
N TYR A 128 -4.11 -5.01 -16.37
CA TYR A 128 -2.67 -5.30 -16.35
C TYR A 128 -1.91 -4.16 -17.00
N LEU A 129 -0.88 -3.65 -16.30
CA LEU A 129 0.00 -2.61 -16.81
C LEU A 129 1.31 -3.21 -17.33
N ASN A 130 2.00 -3.96 -16.48
CA ASN A 130 3.27 -4.59 -16.80
C ASN A 130 3.63 -5.65 -15.76
N GLY A 131 4.69 -6.40 -16.05
CA GLY A 131 5.25 -7.38 -15.14
C GLY A 131 6.62 -7.83 -15.64
N MET A 132 7.47 -8.20 -14.69
CA MET A 132 8.82 -8.69 -14.96
C MET A 132 9.20 -9.75 -13.93
N ALA A 133 9.85 -10.82 -14.38
CA ALA A 133 10.52 -11.80 -13.54
C ALA A 133 11.97 -11.94 -14.04
N ARG A 134 12.94 -11.43 -13.27
CA ARG A 134 14.34 -11.29 -13.72
C ARG A 134 14.42 -10.49 -15.04
N GLU A 135 15.02 -11.02 -16.11
CA GLU A 135 15.04 -10.39 -17.44
C GLU A 135 13.80 -10.68 -18.31
N VAL A 136 12.83 -11.43 -17.80
CA VAL A 136 11.66 -11.86 -18.58
C VAL A 136 10.50 -10.91 -18.34
N VAL A 137 9.98 -10.32 -19.41
CA VAL A 137 8.74 -9.54 -19.38
C VAL A 137 7.55 -10.48 -19.29
N GLY A 138 6.65 -10.21 -18.35
CA GLY A 138 5.41 -10.98 -18.18
C GLY A 138 4.41 -10.68 -19.28
N THR A 139 3.76 -11.72 -19.78
CA THR A 139 2.61 -11.60 -20.68
C THR A 139 1.35 -11.92 -19.91
N ALA A 140 0.33 -11.07 -20.02
CA ALA A 140 -0.93 -11.25 -19.33
C ALA A 140 -2.08 -11.54 -20.30
N THR A 141 -2.89 -12.53 -19.95
CA THR A 141 -4.13 -12.86 -20.64
C THR A 141 -5.29 -12.46 -19.75
N ARG A 142 -6.14 -11.57 -20.24
CA ARG A 142 -7.38 -11.18 -19.56
C ARG A 142 -8.41 -12.31 -19.68
N VAL A 143 -8.82 -12.89 -18.56
CA VAL A 143 -9.90 -13.89 -18.53
C VAL A 143 -11.26 -13.20 -18.47
N ASN A 144 -11.40 -12.19 -17.61
CA ASN A 144 -12.55 -11.30 -17.54
C ASN A 144 -12.13 -9.93 -16.94
N ALA A 145 -13.07 -9.07 -16.54
CA ALA A 145 -12.74 -7.76 -15.95
C ALA A 145 -12.01 -7.81 -14.59
N TYR A 146 -12.08 -8.93 -13.88
CA TYR A 146 -11.59 -9.10 -12.50
C TYR A 146 -10.50 -10.17 -12.39
N THR A 147 -10.15 -10.82 -13.50
CA THR A 147 -9.27 -12.00 -13.51
C THR A 147 -8.27 -11.91 -14.66
N TYR A 148 -6.99 -12.07 -14.31
CA TYR A 148 -5.89 -12.14 -15.27
C TYR A 148 -4.99 -13.34 -14.96
N GLN A 149 -4.56 -14.02 -16.02
CA GLN A 149 -3.47 -14.97 -15.96
C GLN A 149 -2.19 -14.26 -16.43
N VAL A 150 -1.11 -14.36 -15.66
CA VAL A 150 0.20 -13.78 -16.00
C VAL A 150 1.22 -14.91 -16.11
N VAL A 151 1.94 -14.91 -17.23
CA VAL A 151 2.95 -15.91 -17.57
C VAL A 151 4.29 -15.21 -17.79
N PHE A 152 5.35 -15.78 -17.24
CA PHE A 152 6.74 -15.33 -17.40
C PHE A 152 7.52 -16.44 -18.09
N PRO A 153 7.45 -16.54 -19.43
CA PRO A 153 7.99 -17.68 -20.14
C PRO A 153 9.52 -17.70 -20.06
N ASN A 154 10.09 -18.89 -19.88
CA ASN A 154 11.53 -19.12 -19.93
C ASN A 154 12.33 -18.38 -18.86
N VAL A 155 11.72 -18.08 -17.70
CA VAL A 155 12.52 -17.66 -16.54
C VAL A 155 13.54 -18.77 -16.24
N THR A 156 14.81 -18.40 -16.15
CA THR A 156 15.92 -19.36 -15.97
C THR A 156 15.60 -20.37 -14.86
N THR A 157 16.00 -21.63 -15.02
CA THR A 157 15.82 -22.66 -14.00
C THR A 157 16.55 -22.30 -12.70
N CYS A 158 15.99 -22.69 -11.56
CA CYS A 158 16.55 -22.45 -10.24
C CYS A 158 16.85 -23.79 -9.53
N ALA A 159 17.86 -23.79 -8.65
CA ALA A 159 18.23 -24.96 -7.85
C ALA A 159 17.13 -25.41 -6.88
N ASP A 160 16.12 -24.57 -6.63
CA ASP A 160 14.94 -24.94 -5.84
C ASP A 160 13.94 -25.84 -6.59
N GLY A 161 14.19 -26.14 -7.88
CA GLY A 161 13.30 -26.92 -8.73
C GLY A 161 12.36 -26.06 -9.60
N GLY A 162 12.41 -24.74 -9.46
CA GLY A 162 11.68 -23.82 -10.33
C GLY A 162 12.18 -23.90 -11.78
N THR A 163 11.24 -24.05 -12.71
CA THR A 163 11.52 -24.08 -14.16
C THR A 163 11.01 -22.80 -14.83
N GLY A 164 10.92 -22.82 -16.16
CA GLY A 164 10.48 -21.70 -16.99
C GLY A 164 9.11 -21.10 -16.68
N THR A 165 8.32 -21.70 -15.77
CA THR A 165 6.97 -21.28 -15.38
C THR A 165 6.84 -20.91 -13.90
N GLN A 166 7.93 -20.96 -13.13
CA GLN A 166 7.92 -20.89 -11.65
C GLN A 166 7.30 -19.62 -11.02
N PHE A 167 7.01 -18.60 -11.82
CA PHE A 167 6.37 -17.35 -11.40
C PHE A 167 5.00 -17.13 -12.05
N ASP A 168 4.50 -18.07 -12.83
CA ASP A 168 3.21 -17.95 -13.48
C ASP A 168 2.10 -17.98 -12.43
N PHE A 169 1.11 -17.12 -12.57
CA PHE A 169 0.00 -17.04 -11.61
C PHE A 169 -1.28 -16.54 -12.26
N THR A 170 -2.41 -16.80 -11.61
CA THR A 170 -3.69 -16.16 -11.92
C THR A 170 -4.09 -15.32 -10.72
N ILE A 171 -4.44 -14.06 -10.94
CA ILE A 171 -5.06 -13.22 -9.92
C ILE A 171 -6.56 -13.13 -10.21
N ASN A 172 -7.37 -13.27 -9.16
CA ASN A 172 -8.82 -13.13 -9.24
C ASN A 172 -9.34 -12.23 -8.11
N ALA A 173 -10.09 -11.19 -8.49
CA ALA A 173 -10.80 -10.29 -7.58
C ALA A 173 -12.30 -10.19 -7.92
N SER A 174 -12.86 -11.24 -8.51
CA SER A 174 -14.28 -11.30 -8.90
C SER A 174 -15.23 -11.46 -7.71
N VAL A 175 -14.72 -11.95 -6.58
CA VAL A 175 -15.49 -12.08 -5.34
C VAL A 175 -15.31 -10.79 -4.54
N PRO A 176 -16.39 -10.03 -4.27
CA PRO A 176 -16.30 -8.79 -3.51
C PRO A 176 -15.55 -8.98 -2.19
N GLY A 177 -14.57 -8.11 -1.94
CA GLY A 177 -13.82 -8.10 -0.68
C GLY A 177 -12.85 -9.26 -0.52
N THR A 178 -12.56 -10.00 -1.60
CA THR A 178 -11.60 -11.10 -1.58
C THR A 178 -10.64 -10.99 -2.77
N ILE A 179 -9.36 -11.25 -2.52
CA ILE A 179 -8.39 -11.49 -3.58
C ILE A 179 -7.86 -12.90 -3.47
N SER A 180 -7.82 -13.57 -4.62
CA SER A 180 -7.29 -14.91 -4.77
C SER A 180 -6.10 -14.93 -5.72
N ILE A 181 -5.10 -15.74 -5.39
CA ILE A 181 -3.97 -16.08 -6.25
C ILE A 181 -4.00 -17.58 -6.49
N THR A 182 -4.00 -17.99 -7.75
CA THR A 182 -3.68 -19.35 -8.17
C THR A 182 -2.22 -19.39 -8.59
N ASN A 183 -1.44 -20.29 -8.02
CA ASN A 183 -0.08 -20.53 -8.47
C ASN A 183 -0.12 -21.46 -9.69
N ASN A 184 0.18 -20.94 -10.88
CA ASN A 184 0.24 -21.74 -12.11
C ASN A 184 1.65 -22.26 -12.38
N GLY A 185 2.63 -21.86 -11.57
CA GLY A 185 4.00 -22.32 -11.68
C GLY A 185 4.19 -23.72 -11.14
N ASN A 186 5.34 -24.30 -11.48
CA ASN A 186 5.65 -25.71 -11.24
C ASN A 186 6.10 -26.04 -9.80
N ILE A 187 6.16 -25.05 -8.91
CA ILE A 187 6.66 -25.18 -7.54
C ILE A 187 5.89 -24.23 -6.62
N ALA A 188 5.79 -24.58 -5.34
CA ALA A 188 5.14 -23.73 -4.35
C ALA A 188 5.80 -22.33 -4.26
N ARG A 189 4.97 -21.28 -4.12
CA ARG A 189 5.45 -19.89 -4.07
C ARG A 189 4.71 -19.07 -3.02
N THR A 190 5.46 -18.16 -2.41
CA THR A 190 4.88 -17.10 -1.58
C THR A 190 4.64 -15.87 -2.45
N TYR A 191 3.43 -15.34 -2.39
CA TYR A 191 3.04 -14.12 -3.10
C TYR A 191 2.74 -13.02 -2.09
N ASN A 192 3.27 -11.82 -2.34
CA ASN A 192 2.90 -10.62 -1.60
C ASN A 192 2.15 -9.68 -2.53
N ILE A 193 0.95 -9.27 -2.11
CA ILE A 193 0.13 -8.29 -2.81
C ILE A 193 0.13 -7.00 -2.01
N LYS A 194 0.42 -5.89 -2.67
CA LYS A 194 0.26 -4.54 -2.15
C LYS A 194 -0.79 -3.81 -2.96
N ILE A 195 -1.78 -3.22 -2.30
CA ILE A 195 -2.78 -2.36 -2.92
C ILE A 195 -2.59 -0.95 -2.36
N SER A 196 -2.52 0.06 -3.21
CA SER A 196 -2.30 1.45 -2.79
C SER A 196 -3.16 2.40 -3.61
N GLN A 197 -3.79 3.35 -2.91
CA GLN A 197 -4.53 4.43 -3.56
C GLN A 197 -3.57 5.41 -4.25
N ILE A 198 -3.97 5.91 -5.41
CA ILE A 198 -3.28 6.99 -6.13
C ILE A 198 -4.16 8.25 -6.16
N ILE A 199 -5.47 8.08 -6.30
CA ILE A 199 -6.46 9.16 -6.44
C ILE A 199 -7.64 8.87 -5.52
#